data_AF-A0A943BM38-F1
#
_entry.id   AF-A0A943BM38-F1
#
_cell.length_a   1.000
_cell.length_b   1.000
_cell.length_c   1.000
_cell.angle_alpha   90.00
_cell.angle_beta   90.00
_cell.angle_gamma   90.00
#
_symmetry.space_group_name_H-M   'P 1'
#
loop_
_entity.id
_entity.type
_entity.pdbx_description
1 polymer ?
#
loop_
_entity_poly.entity_id
_entity_poly.type
_entity_poly.pdbx_seq_one_letter_code
_entity_poly.pdbx_strand_id
1 'polypeptide(L)' 'MHSAIERTIGRKATIFKDASPRSYLLSQAADYICGIELTGIKFDRGEQTKTDLEFFGSGHAFKKNYLKKVRRKKLK' A
#
# COMPACT_ATOMS: atom_id res chain seq x y z
N MET A 1 -12.38 -2.23 -16.30
CA MET A 1 -11.99 -0.88 -15.86
C MET A 1 -10.68 -0.86 -15.04
N HIS A 2 -10.42 -1.82 -14.14
CA HIS A 2 -9.17 -1.87 -13.35
C HIS A 2 -7.88 -2.09 -14.15
N SER A 3 -7.91 -2.87 -15.23
CA SER A 3 -6.72 -3.21 -16.04
C SER A 3 -6.14 -2.05 -16.84
N ALA A 4 -6.95 -1.03 -17.14
CA ALA A 4 -6.48 0.17 -17.86
C ALA A 4 -5.73 1.12 -16.92
N ILE A 5 -6.16 1.21 -15.66
CA ILE A 5 -5.49 1.98 -14.61
C ILE A 5 -4.13 1.34 -14.29
N GLU A 6 -4.08 0.01 -14.10
CA GLU A 6 -2.82 -0.72 -13.91
C GLU A 6 -1.82 -0.50 -15.06
N ARG A 7 -2.27 -0.61 -16.31
CA ARG A 7 -1.42 -0.37 -17.48
C ARG A 7 -0.91 1.07 -17.58
N THR A 8 -1.72 2.05 -17.19
CA THR A 8 -1.36 3.47 -17.28
C THR A 8 -0.40 3.88 -16.17
N ILE A 9 -0.56 3.33 -14.96
CA ILE A 9 0.38 3.51 -13.85
C ILE A 9 1.72 2.85 -14.19
N GLY A 10 1.72 1.62 -14.71
CA GLY A 10 2.94 0.95 -15.16
C GLY A 10 3.69 1.71 -16.27
N ARG A 11 2.97 2.46 -17.12
CA ARG A 11 3.54 3.24 -18.22
C ARG A 11 4.04 4.63 -17.83
N LYS A 12 3.52 5.23 -16.75
CA LYS A 12 4.03 6.50 -16.19
C LYS A 12 5.14 6.31 -15.15
N ALA A 13 5.29 5.11 -14.58
CA ALA A 13 6.36 4.78 -13.64
C ALA A 13 7.74 4.60 -14.32
N THR A 14 7.81 4.61 -15.65
CA THR A 14 9.07 4.60 -16.42
C THR A 14 9.78 5.96 -16.43
N ILE A 15 9.64 6.75 -15.36
CA ILE A 15 10.66 7.77 -15.07
C ILE A 15 11.91 6.98 -14.71
N PHE A 16 12.78 6.91 -15.71
CA PHE A 16 14.09 6.26 -15.74
C PHE A 16 14.94 6.76 -14.56
N LYS A 17 14.76 6.15 -13.39
CA LYS A 17 15.74 6.20 -12.31
C LYS A 17 16.64 5.00 -12.47
N ASP A 18 17.94 5.22 -12.32
CA ASP A 18 19.07 4.27 -12.43
C ASP A 18 19.03 3.12 -11.38
N ALA A 19 17.84 2.77 -10.91
CA ALA A 19 17.57 1.62 -10.09
C ALA A 19 17.10 0.51 -11.02
N SER A 20 17.74 -0.66 -10.96
CA SER A 20 17.26 -1.85 -11.67
C SER A 20 15.74 -2.00 -11.46
N PRO A 21 14.93 -2.35 -12.47
CA PRO A 21 13.48 -2.50 -12.32
C PRO A 21 13.08 -3.36 -11.11
N ARG A 22 13.92 -4.35 -10.74
CA ARG A 22 13.75 -5.21 -9.57
C ARG A 22 13.91 -4.46 -8.24
N SER A 23 14.92 -3.61 -8.10
CA SER A 23 15.12 -2.83 -6.87
C SER A 23 14.00 -1.81 -6.67
N TYR A 24 13.52 -1.19 -7.75
CA TYR A 24 12.39 -0.26 -7.67
C TYR A 24 11.09 -0.93 -7.20
N LEU A 25 10.79 -2.12 -7.75
CA LEU A 25 9.63 -2.91 -7.32
C LEU A 25 9.74 -3.35 -5.85
N LEU A 26 10.96 -3.70 -5.40
CA LEU A 26 11.19 -4.06 -4.01
C LEU A 26 10.99 -2.85 -3.09
N SER A 27 11.48 -1.66 -3.47
CA SER A 27 11.23 -0.42 -2.73
C SER A 27 9.75 -0.10 -2.67
N GLN A 28 9.01 -0.19 -3.78
CA GLN A 28 7.55 0.02 -3.77
C GLN A 28 6.82 -0.97 -2.86
N ALA A 29 7.23 -2.24 -2.86
CA ALA A 29 6.65 -3.24 -1.96
C ALA A 29 6.94 -2.89 -0.49
N ALA A 30 8.16 -2.42 -0.18
CA ALA A 30 8.52 -1.97 1.15
C ALA A 30 7.69 -0.74 1.56
N ASP A 31 7.60 0.28 0.70
CA ASP A 31 6.80 1.50 0.94
C ASP A 31 5.34 1.16 1.19
N TYR A 32 4.77 0.25 0.39
CA TYR A 32 3.40 -0.22 0.59
C TYR A 32 3.21 -0.91 1.95
N ILE A 33 4.11 -1.83 2.31
CA ILE A 33 4.04 -2.53 3.60
C ILE A 33 4.15 -1.54 4.77
N CYS A 34 5.12 -0.62 4.70
CA CYS A 34 5.31 0.42 5.71
C CYS A 34 4.09 1.33 5.82
N GLY A 35 3.51 1.73 4.69
CA GLY A 35 2.29 2.55 4.65
C GLY A 35 1.11 1.85 5.33
N ILE A 36 0.88 0.57 5.04
CA ILE A 36 -0.20 -0.20 5.67
C ILE A 36 0.04 -0.35 7.18
N GLU A 37 1.24 -0.67 7.64
CA GLU A 37 1.51 -0.79 9.08
C GLU A 37 1.34 0.56 9.81
N LEU A 38 1.78 1.67 9.19
CA LEU A 38 1.59 3.02 9.73
C LEU A 38 0.09 3.38 9.83
N THR A 39 -0.69 3.13 8.77
CA THR A 39 -2.14 3.36 8.81
C THR A 39 -2.81 2.49 9.88
N GLY A 40 -2.31 1.28 10.15
CA GLY A 40 -2.77 0.47 11.27
C GLY A 40 -2.56 1.13 12.63
N ILE A 41 -1.39 1.71 12.85
CA ILE A 41 -1.09 2.47 14.08
C ILE A 41 -2.03 3.68 14.19
N LYS A 42 -2.27 4.41 13.10
CA LYS A 42 -3.19 5.56 13.09
C LYS A 42 -4.61 5.15 13.48
N PHE A 43 -5.16 4.08 12.89
CA PHE A 43 -6.49 3.58 13.26
C PHE A 43 -6.55 3.09 14.71
N ASP A 44 -5.48 2.48 15.23
CA ASP A 44 -5.42 2.03 16.62
C ASP A 44 -5.38 3.21 17.62
N ARG A 45 -4.79 4.35 17.21
CA ARG A 45 -4.73 5.59 18.01
C ARG A 45 -5.91 6.54 17.80
N GLY A 46 -6.82 6.23 16.85
CA GLY A 46 -7.88 7.16 16.47
C GLY A 46 -7.40 8.36 15.63
N GLU A 47 -6.19 8.29 15.07
CA GLU A 47 -5.52 9.33 14.28
C GLU A 47 -5.75 9.17 12.76
N GLN A 48 -6.77 8.41 12.35
CA GLN A 48 -7.12 8.27 10.94
C GLN A 48 -7.55 9.61 10.33
N THR A 49 -7.07 9.87 9.11
CA THR A 49 -7.45 11.05 8.33
C THR A 49 -8.72 10.78 7.54
N LYS A 50 -9.33 11.84 6.98
CA LYS A 50 -10.44 11.69 6.03
C LYS A 50 -10.06 10.81 4.85
N THR A 51 -8.84 10.96 4.33
CA THR A 51 -8.33 10.14 3.22
C THR A 51 -8.20 8.67 3.61
N ASP A 52 -7.77 8.35 4.84
CA ASP A 52 -7.73 6.97 5.31
C ASP A 52 -9.13 6.34 5.33
N LEU A 53 -10.15 7.11 5.73
CA LEU A 53 -11.55 6.65 5.75
C LEU A 53 -12.12 6.48 4.34
N GLU A 54 -11.88 7.42 3.43
CA GLU A 54 -12.35 7.31 2.04
C GLU A 54 -11.69 6.12 1.32
N PHE A 55 -10.41 5.88 1.56
CA PHE A 55 -9.67 4.82 0.89
C PHE A 55 -9.94 3.43 1.50
N PHE A 56 -9.91 3.32 2.83
CA PHE A 56 -10.00 2.03 3.51
C PHE A 56 -11.41 1.72 4.07
N GLY A 57 -12.31 2.69 4.05
CA GLY A 57 -13.60 2.62 4.71
C GLY A 57 -13.44 2.77 6.22
N SER A 58 -13.71 1.70 6.97
CA SER A 58 -13.60 1.69 8.42
C SER A 58 -12.31 1.03 8.90
N GLY A 59 -11.88 1.34 10.14
CA GLY A 59 -10.74 0.65 10.76
C GLY A 59 -10.92 -0.86 10.83
N HIS A 60 -12.15 -1.36 10.96
CA HIS A 60 -12.47 -2.79 10.90
C HIS A 60 -12.23 -3.36 9.49
N ALA A 61 -12.76 -2.70 8.46
CA ALA A 61 -12.56 -3.11 7.07
C ALA A 61 -11.08 -3.06 6.68
N PHE A 62 -10.36 -2.02 7.10
CA PHE A 62 -8.92 -1.88 6.95
C PHE A 62 -8.16 -3.09 7.53
N LYS A 63 -8.40 -3.42 8.81
CA LYS A 63 -7.71 -4.53 9.49
C LYS A 63 -7.95 -5.87 8.81
N LYS A 64 -9.21 -6.15 8.43
CA LYS A 64 -9.61 -7.42 7.79
C LYS A 64 -9.02 -7.58 6.39
N ASN A 65 -9.08 -6.52 5.57
CA ASN A 65 -8.82 -6.63 4.13
C ASN A 65 -7.37 -6.31 3.74
N TYR A 66 -6.66 -5.49 4.52
CA TYR A 66 -5.33 -5.00 4.19
C TYR A 66 -4.29 -5.48 5.20
N LEU A 67 -4.40 -5.05 6.46
CA LEU A 67 -3.39 -5.31 7.50
C LEU A 67 -3.15 -6.81 7.71
N LYS A 68 -4.22 -7.61 7.80
CA LYS A 68 -4.13 -9.07 7.93
C LYS A 68 -3.40 -9.71 6.74
N LYS A 69 -3.61 -9.21 5.53
CA LYS A 69 -2.97 -9.76 4.31
C LYS A 69 -1.47 -9.43 4.28
N VAL A 70 -1.09 -8.21 4.65
CA VAL A 70 0.32 -7.78 4.73
C VAL A 70 1.05 -8.60 5.80
N ARG A 71 0.48 -8.71 7.01
CA ARG A 71 1.10 -9.46 8.11
C ARG A 71 1.23 -10.96 7.82
N ARG A 72 0.31 -11.56 7.06
CA ARG A 72 0.43 -12.95 6.61
C ARG A 72 1.61 -13.17 5.65
N LYS A 73 2.05 -12.13 4.95
CA LYS A 73 3.23 -12.18 4.06
C LYS A 73 4.55 -11.90 4.79
N LYS A 74 4.54 -11.62 6.10
CA LYS A 74 5.78 -11.64 6.89
C LYS A 74 6.32 -13.06 6.86
N LEU A 75 7.46 -13.23 6.19
CA LEU A 75 8.27 -14.45 6.28
C LEU A 75 8.66 -14.64 7.76
N LYS A 76 8.43 -15.84 8.29
CA LYS A 76 9.07 -16.27 9.53
C LYS A 76 10.50 -16.69 9.24
#